data_AF-A0A1G5BVL1-F1
#
_entry.id   AF-A0A1G5BVL1-F1
#
_cell.length_a   1.000
_cell.length_b   1.000
_cell.length_c   1.000
_cell.angle_alpha   90.00
_cell.angle_beta   90.00
_cell.angle_gamma   90.00
#
_symmetry.space_group_name_H-M   'P 1'
#
loop_
_entity.id
_entity.type
_entity.pdbx_description
1 polymer ?
#
loop_
_entity_poly.entity_id
_entity_poly.type
_entity_poly.pdbx_seq_one_letter_code
_entity_poly.pdbx_strand_id
1 'polypeptide(L)'
;MNPLIQKFRQSIQTRVEVAPGKYISVRRPLLGEFVETPEIGKTLISLILHCSESWDGFTEQDFYPGGDATPVPFEKEIYSWWLKDHQDHWEKLAKAINDQSAEHQSKVEEAKKK
;
A
#
# COMPACT_ATOMS: atom_id res chain seq x y z
N MET A 1 -8.13 17.05 12.45
CA MET A 1 -7.30 15.83 12.40
C MET A 1 -6.17 15.97 13.42
N ASN A 2 -5.86 14.94 14.22
CA ASN A 2 -4.87 15.02 15.30
C ASN A 2 -3.42 15.02 14.72
N PRO A 3 -2.54 15.96 15.09
CA PRO A 3 -1.16 16.03 14.57
C PRO A 3 -0.31 14.78 14.82
N LEU A 4 -0.53 14.07 15.94
CA LEU A 4 0.16 12.83 16.24
C LEU A 4 -0.26 11.71 15.28
N ILE A 5 -1.56 11.65 14.95
CA ILE A 5 -2.09 10.68 13.98
C ILE A 5 -1.45 10.91 12.61
N GLN A 6 -1.27 12.15 12.17
CA GLN A 6 -0.61 12.44 10.89
C GLN A 6 0.85 11.99 10.90
N LYS A 7 1.62 12.32 11.94
CA LYS A 7 3.01 11.89 12.08
C LYS A 7 3.13 10.37 12.11
N PHE A 8 2.23 9.69 12.81
CA PHE A 8 2.21 8.24 12.86
C PHE A 8 1.85 7.62 11.51
N ARG A 9 0.86 8.14 10.79
CA ARG A 9 0.53 7.67 9.43
C ARG A 9 1.71 7.83 8.48
N GLN A 10 2.35 9.00 8.49
CA GLN A 10 3.53 9.27 7.69
C GLN A 10 4.70 8.33 8.02
N SER A 11 4.87 7.92 9.28
CA SER A 11 5.97 7.02 9.67
C SER A 11 5.75 5.56 9.28
N ILE A 12 4.50 5.17 9.01
CA ILE A 12 4.15 3.83 8.54
C ILE A 12 3.84 3.78 7.05
N GLN A 13 3.88 4.90 6.32
CA GLN A 13 3.54 4.98 4.90
C GLN A 13 4.80 5.06 4.02
N THR A 14 4.77 4.37 2.89
CA THR A 14 5.79 4.39 1.84
C THR A 14 5.10 4.54 0.49
N ARG A 15 5.70 5.34 -0.39
CA ARG A 15 5.23 5.53 -1.76
C ARG A 15 6.00 4.63 -2.72
N VAL A 16 5.28 3.84 -3.51
CA VAL A 16 5.84 2.88 -4.46
C VAL A 16 5.45 3.28 -5.87
N GLU A 17 6.44 3.56 -6.73
CA GLU A 17 6.17 3.77 -8.16
C GLU A 17 5.90 2.42 -8.83
N VAL A 18 4.74 2.22 -9.45
CA VAL A 18 4.38 0.94 -10.09
C VAL A 18 4.53 0.98 -11.61
N ALA A 19 4.38 2.16 -12.21
CA ALA A 19 4.67 2.48 -13.60
C ALA A 19 5.15 3.94 -13.66
N PRO A 20 5.75 4.40 -14.78
CA PRO A 20 6.26 5.78 -14.88
C PRO A 20 5.21 6.82 -14.49
N GLY A 21 5.47 7.56 -13.41
CA GLY A 21 4.56 8.59 -12.90
C GLY A 21 3.29 8.07 -12.19
N LYS A 22 3.15 6.74 -12.00
CA LYS A 22 2.05 6.09 -11.30
C LYS A 22 2.54 5.57 -9.96
N TYR A 23 1.98 6.09 -8.87
CA TYR A 23 2.44 5.76 -7.52
C TYR A 23 1.30 5.17 -6.70
N ILE A 24 1.60 4.17 -5.89
CA ILE A 24 0.70 3.63 -4.87
C ILE A 24 1.34 3.88 -3.51
N SER A 25 0.58 4.49 -2.60
CA SER A 25 0.97 4.60 -1.21
C SER A 25 0.55 3.33 -0.47
N VAL A 26 1.53 2.62 0.07
CA VAL A 26 1.32 1.48 0.96
C VAL A 26 1.76 1.82 2.37
N ARG A 27 1.27 1.08 3.34
CA ARG A 27 1.77 1.10 4.71
C ARG A 27 2.11 -0.29 5.20
N ARG A 28 2.97 -0.39 6.18
CA ARG A 28 3.15 -1.64 6.91
C ARG A 28 1.86 -1.97 7.67
N PRO A 29 1.49 -3.25 7.76
CA PRO A 29 0.43 -3.66 8.65
C PRO A 29 0.86 -3.41 10.11
N LEU A 30 -0.12 -3.10 10.95
CA LEU A 30 0.04 -3.10 12.40
C LEU A 30 -0.22 -4.50 12.90
N LEU A 31 0.54 -4.96 13.90
CA LEU A 31 0.46 -6.35 14.37
C LEU A 31 -0.95 -6.74 14.86
N GLY A 32 -1.69 -5.80 15.47
CA GLY A 32 -3.06 -6.02 15.92
C GLY A 32 -4.04 -6.31 14.77
N GLU A 33 -3.77 -5.84 13.55
CA GLU A 33 -4.68 -6.02 12.42
C GLU A 33 -4.77 -7.48 11.98
N PHE A 34 -3.68 -8.25 12.10
CA PHE A 34 -3.69 -9.68 11.83
C PHE A 34 -4.52 -10.47 12.85
N VAL A 35 -4.65 -9.94 14.07
CA VAL A 35 -5.48 -10.53 15.13
C VAL A 35 -6.95 -10.19 14.91
N GLU A 36 -7.24 -8.94 14.55
CA GLU A 36 -8.60 -8.45 14.30
C GLU A 36 -9.19 -9.00 13.00
N THR A 37 -8.37 -9.14 11.95
CA THR A 37 -8.79 -9.60 10.63
C THR A 37 -7.87 -10.70 10.12
N PRO A 38 -8.15 -11.98 10.45
CA PRO A 38 -7.31 -13.12 10.08
C PRO A 38 -7.17 -13.35 8.56
N GLU A 39 -8.03 -12.74 7.74
CA GLU A 39 -7.95 -12.81 6.28
C GLU A 39 -6.79 -12.00 5.68
N ILE A 40 -6.28 -11.01 6.44
CA ILE A 40 -5.11 -10.22 6.02
C ILE A 40 -3.90 -11.14 5.99
N GLY A 41 -3.19 -11.18 4.86
CA GLY A 41 -1.98 -11.97 4.72
C GLY A 41 -2.20 -13.45 4.39
N LYS A 42 -3.44 -13.95 4.35
CA LYS A 42 -3.71 -15.30 3.79
C LYS A 42 -3.34 -15.40 2.32
N THR A 43 -3.46 -14.29 1.58
CA THR A 43 -2.96 -14.18 0.21
C THR A 43 -2.12 -12.91 0.08
N LEU A 44 -1.22 -12.91 -0.90
CA LEU A 44 -0.43 -11.73 -1.25
C LEU A 44 -1.34 -10.52 -1.55
N ILE A 45 -2.42 -10.78 -2.32
CA ILE A 45 -3.38 -9.77 -2.72
C ILE A 45 -4.12 -9.20 -1.50
N SER A 46 -4.57 -10.04 -0.55
CA SER A 46 -5.29 -9.53 0.64
C SER A 46 -4.40 -8.62 1.50
N LEU A 47 -3.11 -8.92 1.60
CA LEU A 47 -2.14 -8.05 2.27
C LEU A 47 -2.00 -6.71 1.55
N ILE A 48 -1.78 -6.72 0.22
CA ILE A 48 -1.57 -5.49 -0.57
C ILE A 48 -2.83 -4.61 -0.51
N LEU A 49 -4.02 -5.17 -0.71
CA LEU A 49 -5.29 -4.44 -0.67
C LEU A 49 -5.53 -3.75 0.68
N HIS A 50 -5.22 -4.46 1.77
CA HIS A 50 -5.32 -3.93 3.12
C HIS A 50 -4.36 -2.76 3.35
N CYS A 51 -3.12 -2.93 2.89
CA CYS A 51 -2.03 -2.01 3.15
C CYS A 51 -1.98 -0.80 2.22
N SER A 52 -2.72 -0.77 1.11
CA SER A 52 -2.69 0.35 0.16
C SER A 52 -3.66 1.46 0.59
N GLU A 53 -3.21 2.69 0.77
CA GLU A 53 -4.03 3.80 1.29
C GLU A 53 -4.44 4.82 0.23
N SER A 54 -3.61 5.02 -0.81
CA SER A 54 -3.89 5.94 -1.90
C SER A 54 -3.09 5.58 -3.15
N TRP A 55 -3.40 6.25 -4.26
CA TRP A 55 -2.55 6.28 -5.44
C TRP A 55 -2.41 7.71 -5.98
N ASP A 56 -1.46 7.92 -6.89
CA ASP A 56 -1.29 9.16 -7.63
C ASP A 56 -0.96 8.87 -9.09
N GLY A 57 -1.41 9.74 -9.97
CA GLY A 57 -1.07 9.72 -11.40
C GLY A 57 -1.94 8.79 -12.25
N PHE A 58 -2.87 8.04 -11.66
CA PHE A 58 -3.80 7.17 -12.38
C PHE A 58 -4.88 7.98 -13.14
N THR A 59 -5.20 7.52 -14.33
CA THR A 59 -6.15 8.09 -15.30
C THR A 59 -7.05 6.99 -15.85
N GLU A 60 -8.15 7.34 -16.51
CA GLU A 60 -9.08 6.34 -17.05
C GLU A 60 -8.40 5.38 -18.06
N GLN A 61 -7.39 5.87 -18.79
CA GLN A 61 -6.55 5.06 -19.69
C GLN A 61 -5.86 3.87 -19.01
N ASP A 62 -5.62 3.93 -17.70
CA ASP A 62 -4.95 2.87 -16.96
C ASP A 62 -5.91 1.71 -16.57
N PHE A 63 -7.23 1.87 -16.78
CA PHE A 63 -8.23 0.88 -16.35
C PHE A 63 -8.94 0.18 -17.49
N TYR A 64 -9.16 0.86 -18.62
CA TYR A 64 -9.84 0.27 -19.76
C TYR A 64 -9.44 0.91 -21.09
N PRO A 65 -9.46 0.14 -22.19
CA PRO A 65 -9.21 0.68 -23.52
C PRO A 65 -10.21 1.77 -23.88
N GLY A 66 -9.71 2.92 -24.35
CA GLY A 66 -10.54 4.05 -24.75
C GLY A 66 -10.86 5.05 -23.63
N GLY A 67 -10.33 4.86 -22.41
CA GLY A 67 -10.32 5.90 -21.39
C GLY A 67 -9.55 7.15 -21.83
N ASP A 68 -9.78 8.26 -21.15
CA ASP A 68 -9.07 9.52 -21.41
C ASP A 68 -8.04 9.85 -20.32
N ALA A 69 -7.45 11.05 -20.40
CA ALA A 69 -6.46 11.51 -19.45
C ALA A 69 -7.06 12.05 -18.13
N THR A 70 -8.36 11.83 -17.88
CA THR A 70 -9.03 12.26 -16.66
C THR A 70 -8.44 11.53 -15.46
N PRO A 71 -7.98 12.25 -14.42
CA PRO A 71 -7.46 11.64 -13.20
C PRO A 71 -8.52 10.81 -12.49
N VAL A 72 -8.15 9.59 -12.07
CA VAL A 72 -9.04 8.71 -11.31
C VAL A 72 -8.68 8.81 -9.81
N PRO A 73 -9.59 9.27 -8.94
CA PRO A 73 -9.34 9.31 -7.51
C PRO A 73 -9.20 7.89 -6.94
N PHE A 74 -8.46 7.76 -5.84
CA PHE A 74 -8.28 6.45 -5.22
C PHE A 74 -9.58 5.99 -4.58
N GLU A 75 -10.13 4.90 -5.11
CA GLU A 75 -11.25 4.19 -4.52
C GLU A 75 -10.87 2.72 -4.31
N LYS A 76 -11.19 2.20 -3.13
CA LYS A 76 -10.78 0.84 -2.72
C LYS A 76 -11.31 -0.23 -3.67
N GLU A 77 -12.53 -0.05 -4.18
CA GLU A 77 -13.16 -0.99 -5.10
C GLU A 77 -12.44 -1.03 -6.45
N ILE A 78 -12.21 0.14 -7.07
CA ILE A 78 -11.49 0.29 -8.34
C ILE A 78 -10.06 -0.26 -8.22
N TYR A 79 -9.37 0.11 -7.14
CA TYR A 79 -8.03 -0.41 -6.85
C TYR A 79 -8.02 -1.94 -6.75
N SER A 80 -9.07 -2.53 -6.16
CA SER A 80 -9.15 -3.98 -6.02
C SER A 80 -9.27 -4.71 -7.36
N TRP A 81 -10.01 -4.13 -8.32
CA TRP A 81 -10.12 -4.69 -9.66
C TRP A 81 -8.81 -4.52 -10.42
N TRP A 82 -8.27 -3.30 -10.41
CA TRP A 82 -7.01 -2.99 -11.07
C TRP A 82 -5.87 -3.90 -10.57
N LEU A 83 -5.72 -4.02 -9.24
CA LEU A 83 -4.66 -4.85 -8.67
C LEU A 83 -4.80 -6.31 -9.12
N LYS A 84 -6.01 -6.88 -9.10
CA LYS A 84 -6.23 -8.28 -9.49
C LYS A 84 -5.91 -8.54 -10.96
N ASP A 85 -6.03 -7.53 -11.82
CA ASP A 85 -5.74 -7.63 -13.25
C ASP A 85 -4.26 -7.33 -13.59
N HIS A 86 -3.52 -6.68 -12.69
CA HIS A 86 -2.14 -6.24 -12.91
C HIS A 86 -1.13 -7.01 -12.03
N GLN A 87 -0.90 -8.28 -12.36
CA GLN A 87 -0.01 -9.17 -11.60
C GLN A 87 1.43 -8.66 -11.50
N ASP A 88 1.92 -7.94 -12.52
CA ASP A 88 3.30 -7.45 -12.59
C ASP A 88 3.68 -6.49 -11.43
N HIS A 89 2.68 -5.92 -10.75
CA HIS A 89 2.90 -5.00 -9.65
C HIS A 89 2.88 -5.68 -8.27
N TRP A 90 2.43 -6.93 -8.16
CA TRP A 90 2.20 -7.58 -6.86
C TRP A 90 3.49 -7.75 -6.07
N GLU A 91 4.54 -8.28 -6.70
CA GLU A 91 5.81 -8.53 -6.03
C GLU A 91 6.43 -7.22 -5.53
N LYS A 92 6.38 -6.17 -6.35
CA LYS A 92 6.92 -4.85 -5.99
C LYS A 92 6.21 -4.24 -4.78
N LEU A 93 4.88 -4.30 -4.75
CA LEU A 93 4.08 -3.77 -3.66
C LEU A 93 4.26 -4.59 -2.37
N ALA A 94 4.22 -5.92 -2.47
CA ALA A 94 4.44 -6.79 -1.33
C ALA A 94 5.84 -6.64 -0.74
N LYS A 95 6.86 -6.54 -1.60
CA LYS A 95 8.24 -6.28 -1.18
C LYS A 95 8.34 -4.98 -0.40
N ALA A 96 7.73 -3.89 -0.89
CA ALA A 96 7.75 -2.61 -0.17
C ALA A 96 7.10 -2.70 1.22
N ILE A 97 5.98 -3.43 1.35
CA ILE A 97 5.30 -3.66 2.64
C ILE A 97 6.19 -4.47 3.61
N ASN A 98 6.82 -5.53 3.10
CA ASN A 98 7.70 -6.41 3.89
C ASN A 98 8.98 -5.68 4.32
N ASP A 99 9.63 -4.95 3.41
CA ASP A 99 10.85 -4.20 3.70
C ASP A 99 10.61 -3.16 4.79
N GLN A 100 9.49 -2.43 4.72
CA GLN A 100 9.13 -1.44 5.74
C GLN A 100 8.83 -2.10 7.10
N SER A 101 8.21 -3.27 7.10
CA SER A 101 7.95 -4.04 8.32
C SER A 101 9.25 -4.51 8.97
N ALA A 102 10.19 -5.02 8.17
CA ALA A 102 11.51 -5.44 8.63
C ALA A 102 12.33 -4.26 9.18
N GLU A 103 12.33 -3.12 8.48
CA GLU A 103 13.00 -1.90 8.92
C GLU A 103 12.44 -1.40 10.26
N HIS A 104 11.11 -1.42 10.43
CA HIS A 104 10.48 -1.06 11.69
C HIS A 104 10.91 -1.99 12.83
N GLN A 105 10.88 -3.31 12.59
CA GLN A 105 11.28 -4.29 13.59
C GLN A 105 12.75 -4.08 14.02
N SER A 106 13.65 -3.84 13.06
CA SER A 106 15.07 -3.56 13.36
C SER A 106 15.22 -2.31 14.24
N LYS A 107 14.52 -1.21 13.89
CA LYS A 107 14.56 0.04 14.67
C LYS A 107 14.04 -0.14 16.10
N VAL A 108 12.99 -0.95 16.28
CA VAL A 108 12.43 -1.27 17.59
C VAL A 108 13.42 -2.08 18.43
N GLU A 109 14.07 -3.09 17.84
CA GLU A 109 15.05 -3.91 18.55
C GLU A 109 16.32 -3.13 18.92
N GLU A 110 16.78 -2.22 18.06
CA GLU A 110 17.89 -1.31 18.38
C GLU A 110 17.54 -0.35 19.53
N ALA A 111 16.30 0.14 19.57
CA ALA A 111 15.84 1.03 20.64
C ALA A 111 15.74 0.32 22.00
N LYS A 112 15.43 -0.99 22.04
CA LYS A 112 15.38 -1.79 23.27
C LYS A 112 16.77 -2.11 23.85
N LYS A 113 17.81 -2.08 23.02
CA LYS A 113 19.20 -2.38 23.42
C LYS A 113 19.95 -1.16 23.99
N LYS A 114 19.34 0.02 23.93
CA LYS A 114 19.84 1.27 24.53
C LYS A 114 19.18 1.52 25.87
#